data_AF-A0A7S1CYM8-F1
#
_entry.id   AF-A0A7S1CYM8-F1
#
_cell.length_a   1.000
_cell.length_b   1.000
_cell.length_c   1.000
_cell.angle_alpha   90.00
_cell.angle_beta   90.00
_cell.angle_gamma   90.00
#
_symmetry.space_group_name_H-M   'P 1'
#
loop_
_entity.id
_entity.type
_entity.pdbx_description
1 polymer ?
#
loop_
_entity_poly.entity_id
_entity_poly.type
_entity_poly.pdbx_seq_one_letter_code
_entity_poly.pdbx_strand_id
1 'polypeptide(L)'
;KHQRALDSRKWETLRSGAPIHHSIRDPVGQLVGAPSFHEAEAGSILHRVGMDNGVHVSSDEVVVLMAVANETNSTILLSNRRGRVGGFEGSPMPTVRVTSGVSVKIPVVIPRISRINPEEEDGIMDIAAELIANTALQWESVAEDKPEDDEETTTHVKKRASAVTTSNDAPNTKVRQGRVRIPSRCLREIIQEHPSFASRICQPPVAVTVSIGRNEGEKFLAVPMGKPVDTFVEVTMADWVPAEVLDHCSITLEFCCAAKNSSGRNASTGHEYVWVGMVRRSISTVDPEKKHRARIVFLREGNFVVSACAKISNSLHSVGEDEEPLFEETWWAPHAENIQVGLLQQ
;
A
#
# COMPACT_ATOMS: atom_id res chain seq x y z
N LYS A 1 41.89 7.30 3.34
CA LYS A 1 41.43 8.63 3.82
C LYS A 1 40.61 9.30 2.72
N HIS A 2 39.27 9.28 2.79
CA HIS A 2 38.37 10.30 2.23
C HIS A 2 36.92 9.87 2.56
N GLN A 3 36.42 10.31 3.71
CA GLN A 3 35.00 10.19 4.03
C GLN A 3 34.26 11.25 3.21
N ARG A 4 33.34 10.86 2.32
CA ARG A 4 32.28 11.78 1.86
C ARG A 4 31.06 11.51 2.70
N ALA A 5 30.74 12.43 3.60
CA ALA A 5 29.45 12.41 4.29
C ALA A 5 28.35 12.63 3.26
N LEU A 6 27.27 11.86 3.35
CA LEU A 6 26.05 12.11 2.58
C LEU A 6 25.25 13.20 3.30
N ASP A 7 25.08 14.33 2.62
CA ASP A 7 24.45 15.53 3.17
C ASP A 7 22.93 15.33 3.27
N SER A 8 22.42 15.18 4.49
CA SER A 8 21.03 14.77 4.77
C SER A 8 19.99 15.89 4.57
N ARG A 9 20.43 17.12 4.27
CA ARG A 9 19.63 18.36 4.33
C ARG A 9 18.72 18.64 3.11
N LYS A 10 18.31 17.62 2.35
CA LYS A 10 17.58 17.81 1.08
C LYS A 10 16.08 17.47 1.09
N TRP A 11 15.48 17.24 2.26
CA TRP A 11 14.06 16.91 2.41
C TRP A 11 13.18 18.04 2.98
N GLU A 12 13.77 19.14 3.48
CA GLU A 12 13.03 20.19 4.22
C GLU A 12 12.46 21.32 3.33
N THR A 13 12.88 21.42 2.06
CA THR A 13 12.69 22.64 1.23
C THR A 13 11.34 22.74 0.49
N LEU A 14 10.26 22.15 1.02
CA LEU A 14 8.90 22.24 0.45
C LEU A 14 7.78 22.56 1.47
N ARG A 15 8.11 23.13 2.64
CA ARG A 15 7.12 23.71 3.57
C ARG A 15 7.46 25.16 3.97
N SER A 16 7.39 26.08 3.01
CA SER A 16 7.46 27.52 3.27
C SER A 16 6.11 28.08 3.73
N GLY A 17 5.72 27.78 4.97
CA GLY A 17 4.69 28.49 5.72
C GLY A 17 5.35 29.30 6.84
N ALA A 18 4.85 30.50 7.14
CA ALA A 18 5.53 31.44 8.05
C ALA A 18 5.52 30.96 9.52
N PRO A 19 6.58 31.22 10.31
CA PRO A 19 6.67 30.78 11.70
C PRO A 19 5.79 31.64 12.63
N ILE A 20 4.84 31.01 13.32
CA ILE A 20 4.08 31.65 14.41
C ILE A 20 4.84 31.45 15.72
N HIS A 21 5.23 32.55 16.35
CA HIS A 21 6.17 32.56 17.48
C HIS A 21 5.45 32.41 18.83
N HIS A 22 5.01 31.19 19.18
CA HIS A 22 4.42 30.93 20.50
C HIS A 22 5.49 30.75 21.59
N SER A 23 5.63 31.78 22.44
CA SER A 23 6.46 31.76 23.64
C SER A 23 5.77 30.96 24.75
N ILE A 24 6.06 29.67 24.84
CA ILE A 24 5.66 28.85 25.99
C ILE A 24 6.56 29.22 27.18
N ARG A 25 5.94 29.61 28.30
CA ARG A 25 6.60 29.68 29.61
C ARG A 25 6.31 28.38 30.34
N ASP A 26 7.35 27.69 30.81
CA ASP A 26 7.21 26.52 31.68
C ASP A 26 6.67 26.92 33.07
N PRO A 27 5.62 26.23 33.57
CA PRO A 27 5.42 26.04 35.00
C PRO A 27 6.10 24.71 35.41
N VAL A 28 7.05 24.77 36.35
CA VAL A 28 7.80 23.59 36.79
C VAL A 28 6.93 22.64 37.62
N GLY A 29 6.80 21.40 37.13
CA GLY A 29 6.62 20.20 37.94
C GLY A 29 5.20 19.91 38.44
N GLN A 30 4.55 18.93 37.79
CA GLN A 30 3.50 18.14 38.43
C GLN A 30 3.64 16.65 38.12
N LEU A 31 3.56 15.87 39.19
CA LEU A 31 3.43 14.42 39.35
C LEU A 31 3.26 13.58 38.07
N VAL A 32 4.17 12.62 37.87
CA VAL A 32 3.94 11.47 36.98
C VAL A 32 2.91 10.55 37.63
N GLY A 33 1.63 10.77 37.31
CA GLY A 33 0.62 9.73 37.44
C GLY A 33 0.85 8.63 36.41
N ALA A 34 0.39 7.41 36.71
CA ALA A 34 0.16 6.44 35.65
C ALA A 34 -0.98 6.98 34.75
N PRO A 35 -0.93 6.76 33.41
CA PRO A 35 -2.02 7.15 32.54
C PRO A 35 -3.33 6.52 33.02
N SER A 36 -4.41 7.29 32.96
CA SER A 36 -5.76 6.78 33.21
C SER A 36 -6.11 5.69 32.19
N PHE A 37 -7.09 4.84 32.50
CA PHE A 37 -7.48 3.72 31.64
C PHE A 37 -7.80 4.19 30.20
N HIS A 38 -8.50 5.33 30.09
CA HIS A 38 -8.82 5.96 28.80
C HIS A 38 -7.60 6.55 28.06
N GLU A 39 -6.55 6.99 28.76
CA GLU A 39 -5.30 7.42 28.11
C GLU A 39 -4.49 6.23 27.56
N ALA A 40 -4.61 5.05 28.17
CA ALA A 40 -4.04 3.82 27.62
C ALA A 40 -4.84 3.33 26.40
N GLU A 41 -6.18 3.35 26.47
CA GLU A 41 -7.08 2.99 25.36
C GLU A 41 -6.90 3.93 24.15
N ALA A 42 -6.72 5.24 24.36
CA ALA A 42 -6.46 6.22 23.30
C ALA A 42 -5.13 5.97 22.53
N GLY A 43 -4.23 5.14 23.08
CA GLY A 43 -3.03 4.66 22.39
C GLY A 43 -3.26 3.43 21.49
N SER A 44 -4.41 2.75 21.61
CA SER A 44 -4.74 1.53 20.88
C SER A 44 -4.92 1.77 19.39
N ILE A 45 -4.39 0.87 18.56
CA ILE A 45 -4.56 0.91 17.09
C ILE A 45 -5.99 0.61 16.62
N LEU A 46 -6.84 0.05 17.49
CA LEU A 46 -8.26 -0.17 17.21
C LEU A 46 -9.06 1.14 17.27
N HIS A 47 -8.70 2.02 18.20
CA HIS A 47 -9.42 3.28 18.48
C HIS A 47 -9.04 4.45 17.55
N ARG A 48 -8.05 4.27 16.66
CA ARG A 48 -7.54 5.31 15.73
C ARG A 48 -8.41 5.61 14.50
N VAL A 49 -9.53 4.91 14.29
CA VAL A 49 -10.35 5.07 13.08
C VAL A 49 -10.89 6.50 12.98
N GLY A 50 -10.73 7.13 11.81
CA GLY A 50 -11.12 8.53 11.61
C GLY A 50 -10.26 9.58 12.34
N MET A 51 -9.10 9.19 12.90
CA MET A 51 -8.13 10.09 13.55
C MET A 51 -6.84 10.28 12.73
N ASP A 52 -6.62 9.51 11.67
CA ASP A 52 -5.42 9.56 10.85
C ASP A 52 -5.66 10.37 9.57
N ASN A 53 -5.05 11.56 9.47
CA ASN A 53 -5.10 12.37 8.25
C ASN A 53 -4.37 11.66 7.09
N GLY A 54 -5.12 11.25 6.06
CA GLY A 54 -4.54 10.55 4.91
C GLY A 54 -5.54 10.17 3.82
N VAL A 55 -4.98 9.72 2.69
CA VAL A 55 -5.72 9.16 1.56
C VAL A 55 -5.20 7.75 1.30
N HIS A 56 -6.10 6.78 1.38
CA HIS A 56 -5.84 5.35 1.44
C HIS A 56 -6.69 4.63 0.38
N VAL A 57 -6.31 3.40 0.03
CA VAL A 57 -7.11 2.51 -0.82
C VAL A 57 -7.62 1.35 0.01
N SER A 58 -8.92 1.04 -0.12
CA SER A 58 -9.68 -0.02 0.54
C SER A 58 -9.33 -1.44 0.03
N SER A 59 -8.07 -1.67 -0.38
CA SER A 59 -7.56 -2.94 -0.90
C SER A 59 -7.04 -3.83 0.23
N ASP A 60 -7.15 -5.16 0.09
CA ASP A 60 -6.55 -6.12 1.02
C ASP A 60 -5.02 -6.18 0.93
N GLU A 61 -4.43 -5.66 -0.14
CA GLU A 61 -2.98 -5.66 -0.38
C GLU A 61 -2.40 -4.24 -0.46
N VAL A 62 -1.12 -4.10 -0.12
CA VAL A 62 -0.34 -2.85 -0.18
C VAL A 62 1.04 -3.09 -0.82
N VAL A 63 1.56 -2.07 -1.50
CA VAL A 63 2.85 -2.13 -2.20
C VAL A 63 3.94 -1.44 -1.39
N VAL A 64 4.94 -2.19 -0.93
CA VAL A 64 6.12 -1.68 -0.25
C VAL A 64 7.28 -1.58 -1.24
N LEU A 65 7.89 -0.39 -1.39
CA LEU A 65 9.07 -0.20 -2.24
C LEU A 65 10.35 -0.59 -1.48
N MET A 66 10.79 -1.83 -1.62
CA MET A 66 12.05 -2.30 -1.03
C MET A 66 13.24 -1.87 -1.89
N ALA A 67 14.18 -1.12 -1.31
CA ALA A 67 15.47 -0.81 -1.93
C ALA A 67 16.51 -1.86 -1.52
N VAL A 68 17.21 -2.44 -2.49
CA VAL A 68 18.26 -3.45 -2.27
C VAL A 68 19.52 -3.04 -3.02
N ALA A 69 20.62 -2.84 -2.29
CA ALA A 69 21.96 -2.61 -2.84
C ALA A 69 22.76 -3.91 -2.83
N ASN A 70 23.16 -4.40 -4.01
CA ASN A 70 24.06 -5.55 -4.11
C ASN A 70 25.52 -5.07 -4.21
N GLU A 71 26.14 -4.85 -3.05
CA GLU A 71 27.57 -4.51 -2.94
C GLU A 71 28.50 -5.74 -3.10
N THR A 72 27.96 -6.93 -3.37
CA THR A 72 28.78 -8.14 -3.58
C THR A 72 29.29 -8.24 -5.00
N ASN A 73 30.47 -8.85 -5.19
CA ASN A 73 31.06 -9.18 -6.49
C ASN A 73 30.34 -10.35 -7.21
N SER A 74 29.06 -10.59 -6.93
CA SER A 74 28.29 -11.73 -7.44
C SER A 74 26.86 -11.31 -7.73
N THR A 75 26.25 -11.91 -8.76
CA THR A 75 24.80 -11.73 -8.97
C THR A 75 24.03 -12.53 -7.92
N ILE A 76 23.09 -11.89 -7.24
CA ILE A 76 22.20 -12.56 -6.26
C ILE A 76 20.81 -12.76 -6.83
N LEU A 77 20.14 -13.81 -6.39
CA LEU A 77 18.72 -14.05 -6.58
C LEU A 77 18.02 -13.79 -5.23
N LEU A 78 17.01 -12.92 -5.24
CA LEU A 78 16.14 -12.67 -4.10
C LEU A 78 14.90 -13.55 -4.18
N SER A 79 14.54 -14.22 -3.10
CA SER A 79 13.34 -15.06 -2.94
C SER A 79 12.60 -14.69 -1.64
N ASN A 80 11.33 -15.06 -1.49
CA ASN A 80 10.66 -15.04 -0.18
C ASN A 80 9.68 -16.21 -0.03
N ARG A 81 9.26 -16.47 1.21
CA ARG A 81 8.40 -17.63 1.56
C ARG A 81 7.01 -17.61 0.92
N ARG A 82 6.55 -16.46 0.41
CA ARG A 82 5.21 -16.28 -0.18
C ARG A 82 5.22 -16.20 -1.71
N GLY A 83 6.38 -16.33 -2.37
CA GLY A 83 6.49 -16.22 -3.84
C GLY A 83 6.10 -14.84 -4.38
N ARG A 84 6.33 -13.79 -3.59
CA ARG A 84 5.94 -12.40 -3.89
C ARG A 84 7.08 -11.45 -3.54
N VAL A 85 8.15 -11.47 -4.33
CA VAL A 85 9.36 -10.63 -4.13
C VAL A 85 9.29 -9.37 -4.96
N GLY A 86 8.58 -9.39 -6.09
CA GLY A 86 8.33 -8.21 -6.90
C GLY A 86 7.00 -8.29 -7.63
N GLY A 87 6.78 -7.36 -8.57
CA GLY A 87 5.63 -7.37 -9.48
C GLY A 87 4.48 -6.49 -8.99
N PHE A 88 3.27 -6.82 -9.42
CA PHE A 88 2.04 -6.10 -9.10
C PHE A 88 0.94 -7.09 -8.69
N GLU A 89 -0.17 -6.55 -8.17
CA GLU A 89 -1.39 -7.33 -7.93
C GLU A 89 -1.81 -8.07 -9.21
N GLY A 90 -2.20 -9.35 -9.08
CA GLY A 90 -2.48 -10.24 -10.21
C GLY A 90 -1.26 -10.70 -11.04
N SER A 91 -0.06 -10.13 -10.84
CA SER A 91 1.18 -10.55 -11.51
C SER A 91 2.41 -10.46 -10.59
N PRO A 92 2.49 -11.31 -9.54
CA PRO A 92 3.63 -11.35 -8.64
C PRO A 92 4.85 -12.03 -9.28
N MET A 93 6.04 -11.49 -9.03
CA MET A 93 7.31 -12.12 -9.36
C MET A 93 7.82 -12.93 -8.15
N PRO A 94 8.05 -14.25 -8.29
CA PRO A 94 8.47 -15.10 -7.17
C PRO A 94 9.93 -14.87 -6.76
N THR A 95 10.75 -14.36 -7.68
CA THR A 95 12.15 -14.02 -7.44
C THR A 95 12.54 -12.75 -8.20
N VAL A 96 13.62 -12.09 -7.77
CA VAL A 96 14.25 -10.96 -8.48
C VAL A 96 15.77 -11.16 -8.53
N ARG A 97 16.34 -11.13 -9.74
CA ARG A 97 17.80 -11.22 -9.95
C ARG A 97 18.42 -9.82 -9.86
N VAL A 98 19.42 -9.64 -9.00
CA VAL A 98 20.13 -8.38 -8.78
C VAL A 98 21.62 -8.57 -9.07
N THR A 99 22.09 -8.00 -10.19
CA THR A 99 23.48 -8.07 -10.64
C THR A 99 24.45 -7.44 -9.63
N SER A 100 25.69 -7.92 -9.62
CA SER A 100 26.81 -7.32 -8.86
C SER A 100 26.90 -5.80 -9.07
N GLY A 101 27.09 -5.04 -7.99
CA GLY A 101 27.26 -3.58 -8.02
C GLY A 101 25.98 -2.77 -8.29
N VAL A 102 24.82 -3.42 -8.49
CA VAL A 102 23.56 -2.73 -8.81
C VAL A 102 22.72 -2.50 -7.55
N SER A 103 22.17 -1.30 -7.43
CA SER A 103 21.10 -0.98 -6.48
C SER A 103 19.75 -0.91 -7.19
N VAL A 104 18.76 -1.67 -6.72
CA VAL A 104 17.41 -1.76 -7.29
C VAL A 104 16.36 -1.25 -6.31
N LYS A 105 15.22 -0.81 -6.83
CA LYS A 105 13.97 -0.64 -6.07
C LYS A 105 12.95 -1.63 -6.60
N ILE A 106 12.34 -2.40 -5.71
CA ILE A 106 11.43 -3.50 -6.04
C ILE A 106 10.06 -3.19 -5.42
N PRO A 107 8.97 -3.14 -6.20
CA PRO A 107 7.61 -3.09 -5.66
C PRO A 107 7.23 -4.47 -5.10
N VAL A 108 7.08 -4.57 -3.79
CA VAL A 108 6.75 -5.81 -3.09
C VAL A 108 5.30 -5.75 -2.64
N VAL A 109 4.46 -6.65 -3.17
CA VAL A 109 3.03 -6.70 -2.83
C VAL A 109 2.84 -7.62 -1.63
N ILE A 110 2.43 -7.05 -0.50
CA ILE A 110 2.11 -7.78 0.74
C ILE A 110 0.62 -7.60 1.07
N PRO A 111 -0.05 -8.60 1.68
CA PRO A 111 -1.36 -8.36 2.27
C PRO A 111 -1.22 -7.37 3.43
N ARG A 112 -2.29 -6.63 3.68
CA ARG A 112 -2.44 -5.80 4.87
C ARG A 112 -2.46 -6.66 6.12
N ILE A 113 -1.91 -6.12 7.19
CA ILE A 113 -1.78 -6.80 8.48
C ILE A 113 -3.12 -6.70 9.24
N SER A 114 -3.61 -7.81 9.78
CA SER A 114 -4.78 -7.77 10.69
C SER A 114 -4.50 -6.86 11.88
N ARG A 115 -5.51 -6.13 12.38
CA ARG A 115 -5.35 -5.38 13.64
C ARG A 115 -5.54 -6.27 14.88
N ILE A 116 -6.26 -7.39 14.72
CA ILE A 116 -6.55 -8.37 15.77
C ILE A 116 -5.74 -9.65 15.54
N ASN A 117 -5.19 -10.22 16.60
CA ASN A 117 -4.72 -11.61 16.64
C ASN A 117 -5.70 -12.46 17.47
N PRO A 118 -6.45 -13.41 16.87
CA PRO A 118 -7.38 -14.26 17.62
C PRO A 118 -6.69 -15.34 18.48
N GLU A 119 -5.35 -15.46 18.43
CA GLU A 119 -4.56 -16.43 19.21
C GLU A 119 -3.92 -15.83 20.48
N GLU A 120 -4.02 -14.51 20.72
CA GLU A 120 -3.38 -13.81 21.84
C GLU A 120 -4.39 -13.22 22.85
N GLU A 121 -4.03 -13.19 24.13
CA GLU A 121 -4.91 -12.80 25.26
C GLU A 121 -5.28 -11.31 25.26
N ASP A 122 -4.35 -10.44 24.84
CA ASP A 122 -4.61 -9.00 24.59
C ASP A 122 -5.31 -8.74 23.23
N GLY A 123 -5.45 -9.76 22.38
CA GLY A 123 -6.15 -9.69 21.09
C GLY A 123 -5.56 -8.79 20.00
N ILE A 124 -4.52 -7.99 20.26
CA ILE A 124 -3.93 -7.03 19.30
C ILE A 124 -2.75 -7.65 18.56
N MET A 125 -2.68 -7.45 17.23
CA MET A 125 -1.61 -7.98 16.39
C MET A 125 -0.28 -7.21 16.54
N ASP A 126 0.86 -7.91 16.63
CA ASP A 126 2.20 -7.30 16.53
C ASP A 126 2.52 -6.90 15.08
N ILE A 127 2.06 -5.70 14.71
CA ILE A 127 2.25 -5.05 13.40
C ILE A 127 3.73 -5.03 12.98
N ALA A 128 4.66 -4.88 13.93
CA ALA A 128 6.09 -4.85 13.61
C ALA A 128 6.62 -6.25 13.26
N ALA A 129 6.24 -7.28 14.03
CA ALA A 129 6.61 -8.66 13.72
C ALA A 129 6.04 -9.12 12.38
N GLU A 130 4.76 -8.85 12.11
CA GLU A 130 4.13 -9.24 10.85
C GLU A 130 4.72 -8.51 9.64
N LEU A 131 4.99 -7.19 9.71
CA LEU A 131 5.62 -6.50 8.59
C LEU A 131 7.02 -7.06 8.28
N ILE A 132 7.79 -7.44 9.30
CA ILE A 132 9.10 -8.09 9.14
C ILE A 132 8.95 -9.50 8.54
N ALA A 133 7.93 -10.27 8.95
CA ALA A 133 7.66 -11.59 8.40
C ALA A 133 7.27 -11.49 6.91
N ASN A 134 6.45 -10.51 6.55
CA ASN A 134 5.92 -10.28 5.21
C ASN A 134 6.95 -9.66 4.25
N THR A 135 7.93 -8.90 4.75
CA THR A 135 9.01 -8.30 3.94
C THR A 135 10.34 -9.06 4.01
N ALA A 136 10.43 -10.17 4.76
CA ALA A 136 11.68 -10.95 4.87
C ALA A 136 12.05 -11.62 3.54
N LEU A 137 13.20 -11.20 2.97
CA LEU A 137 13.78 -11.83 1.78
C LEU A 137 14.87 -12.84 2.18
N GLN A 138 15.00 -13.90 1.39
CA GLN A 138 16.18 -14.75 1.32
C GLN A 138 16.98 -14.33 0.07
N TRP A 139 18.30 -14.39 0.15
CA TRP A 139 19.19 -14.14 -0.99
C TRP A 139 20.11 -15.34 -1.19
N GLU A 140 20.39 -15.66 -2.44
CA GLU A 140 21.28 -16.75 -2.87
C GLU A 140 22.20 -16.26 -3.99
N SER A 141 23.49 -16.59 -3.95
CA SER A 141 24.45 -16.24 -5.01
C SER A 141 24.23 -17.14 -6.22
N VAL A 142 23.93 -16.55 -7.38
CA VAL A 142 23.93 -17.26 -8.66
C VAL A 142 25.38 -17.63 -8.99
N ALA A 143 25.64 -18.92 -9.22
CA ALA A 143 26.93 -19.35 -9.75
C ALA A 143 27.09 -18.81 -11.19
N GLU A 144 28.28 -18.33 -11.52
CA GLU A 144 28.58 -17.98 -12.92
C GLU A 144 28.92 -19.27 -13.67
N ASP A 145 27.98 -19.70 -14.52
CA ASP A 145 28.25 -20.69 -15.55
C ASP A 145 29.37 -20.14 -16.43
N LYS A 146 30.58 -20.68 -16.27
CA LYS A 146 31.67 -20.38 -17.17
C LYS A 146 31.34 -20.96 -18.55
N PRO A 147 31.66 -20.27 -19.66
CA PRO A 147 31.79 -20.96 -20.92
C PRO A 147 32.84 -22.07 -20.75
N GLU A 148 32.55 -23.27 -21.24
CA GLU A 148 33.56 -24.30 -21.44
C GLU A 148 34.35 -23.89 -22.69
N ASP A 149 35.62 -23.51 -22.52
CA ASP A 149 36.50 -23.20 -23.65
C ASP A 149 36.89 -24.52 -24.35
N ASP A 150 36.29 -24.75 -25.52
CA ASP A 150 36.56 -25.91 -26.39
C ASP A 150 38.00 -25.87 -26.96
N GLU A 151 38.98 -26.47 -26.28
CA GLU A 151 40.24 -26.90 -26.91
C GLU A 151 40.47 -28.43 -26.83
N GLU A 152 40.03 -29.05 -27.91
CA GLU A 152 40.27 -30.41 -28.39
C GLU A 152 41.68 -30.98 -28.13
N THR A 153 41.79 -32.19 -27.55
CA THR A 153 42.91 -33.11 -27.82
C THR A 153 42.55 -34.59 -27.59
N THR A 154 43.13 -35.51 -28.36
CA THR A 154 42.94 -36.98 -28.26
C THR A 154 44.32 -37.68 -28.19
N THR A 155 44.51 -38.94 -27.78
CA THR A 155 43.68 -40.18 -27.69
C THR A 155 43.99 -40.91 -26.34
N HIS A 156 43.68 -42.19 -26.00
CA HIS A 156 43.19 -43.36 -26.75
C HIS A 156 42.50 -44.42 -25.84
N VAL A 157 41.37 -44.96 -26.33
CA VAL A 157 40.75 -46.28 -26.08
C VAL A 157 41.42 -47.28 -25.09
N LYS A 158 40.66 -47.71 -24.06
CA LYS A 158 40.40 -49.16 -23.80
C LYS A 158 39.19 -49.44 -22.91
N LYS A 159 38.33 -50.38 -23.35
CA LYS A 159 37.19 -50.90 -22.56
C LYS A 159 37.64 -51.90 -21.51
N ARG A 160 37.11 -51.79 -20.28
CA ARG A 160 36.68 -52.93 -19.45
C ARG A 160 35.62 -52.45 -18.46
N ALA A 161 34.63 -53.29 -18.18
CA ALA A 161 33.54 -52.98 -17.26
C ALA A 161 33.71 -53.73 -15.94
N SER A 162 33.57 -53.04 -14.80
CA SER A 162 32.82 -53.49 -13.61
C SER A 162 32.88 -52.41 -12.51
N ALA A 163 31.95 -52.50 -11.56
CA ALA A 163 31.98 -51.88 -10.22
C ALA A 163 32.07 -50.35 -10.09
N VAL A 164 30.94 -49.75 -9.73
CA VAL A 164 30.76 -48.81 -8.59
C VAL A 164 31.99 -47.99 -8.15
N THR A 165 31.98 -46.69 -8.46
CA THR A 165 32.33 -45.62 -7.50
C THR A 165 31.54 -44.36 -7.90
N THR A 166 30.89 -43.70 -6.93
CA THR A 166 30.20 -42.42 -7.13
C THR A 166 31.17 -41.25 -6.97
N SER A 167 31.80 -40.82 -8.06
CA SER A 167 32.61 -39.59 -8.12
C SER A 167 31.73 -38.41 -8.55
N ASN A 168 31.09 -37.74 -7.59
CA ASN A 168 30.35 -36.49 -7.83
C ASN A 168 31.33 -35.32 -7.98
N ASP A 169 32.14 -35.33 -9.03
CA ASP A 169 33.02 -34.20 -9.40
C ASP A 169 32.24 -33.10 -10.14
N ALA A 170 31.09 -32.72 -9.57
CA ALA A 170 30.52 -31.40 -9.81
C ALA A 170 31.44 -30.36 -9.13
N PRO A 171 31.82 -29.26 -9.81
CA PRO A 171 32.61 -28.22 -9.17
C PRO A 171 31.86 -27.72 -7.93
N ASN A 172 32.56 -27.65 -6.79
CA ASN A 172 31.95 -27.45 -5.47
C ASN A 172 31.55 -25.97 -5.24
N THR A 173 30.64 -25.48 -6.08
CA THR A 173 30.08 -24.13 -6.11
C THR A 173 29.16 -23.92 -4.92
N LYS A 174 29.77 -23.70 -3.75
CA LYS A 174 29.06 -23.38 -2.50
C LYS A 174 28.20 -22.14 -2.68
N VAL A 175 26.91 -22.35 -2.98
CA VAL A 175 25.88 -21.31 -3.03
C VAL A 175 25.89 -20.57 -1.70
N ARG A 176 26.30 -19.31 -1.75
CA ARG A 176 26.23 -18.42 -0.59
C ARG A 176 24.79 -17.98 -0.43
N GLN A 177 24.28 -18.04 0.79
CA GLN A 177 22.90 -17.66 1.07
C GLN A 177 22.81 -16.84 2.36
N GLY A 178 21.75 -16.03 2.47
CA GLY A 178 21.47 -15.25 3.66
C GLY A 178 20.04 -14.72 3.66
N ARG A 179 19.74 -13.83 4.62
CA ARG A 179 18.40 -13.23 4.78
C ARG A 179 18.51 -11.72 4.95
N VAL A 180 17.60 -10.99 4.32
CA VAL A 180 17.41 -9.54 4.47
C VAL A 180 16.11 -9.32 5.23
N ARG A 181 16.15 -8.51 6.29
CA ARG A 181 15.01 -8.20 7.16
C ARG A 181 15.11 -6.77 7.67
N ILE A 182 13.96 -6.13 7.90
CA ILE A 182 13.90 -4.85 8.60
C ILE A 182 14.30 -5.07 10.07
N PRO A 183 15.20 -4.24 10.68
CA PRO A 183 15.53 -4.36 12.09
C PRO A 183 14.32 -4.04 12.98
N SER A 184 13.88 -5.01 13.80
CA SER A 184 12.63 -4.91 14.58
C SER A 184 12.57 -3.68 15.48
N ARG A 185 13.68 -3.34 16.16
CA ARG A 185 13.77 -2.15 17.01
C ARG A 185 13.43 -0.86 16.24
N CYS A 186 14.12 -0.63 15.13
CA CYS A 186 13.92 0.56 14.28
C CYS A 186 12.49 0.65 13.74
N LEU A 187 11.89 -0.49 13.37
CA LEU A 187 10.50 -0.51 12.92
C LEU A 187 9.50 -0.18 14.05
N ARG A 188 9.73 -0.68 15.28
CA ARG A 188 8.90 -0.32 16.44
C ARG A 188 9.03 1.16 16.79
N GLU A 189 10.25 1.69 16.76
CA GLU A 189 10.53 3.12 16.96
C GLU A 189 9.75 3.97 15.92
N ILE A 190 9.79 3.60 14.62
CA ILE A 190 9.02 4.28 13.56
C ILE A 190 7.50 4.17 13.75
N ILE A 191 6.97 3.01 14.15
CA ILE A 191 5.53 2.82 14.41
C ILE A 191 5.06 3.69 15.58
N GLN A 192 5.89 3.81 16.63
CA GLN A 192 5.60 4.62 17.81
C GLN A 192 5.69 6.13 17.52
N GLU A 193 6.68 6.57 16.74
CA GLU A 193 6.82 7.96 16.31
C GLU A 193 5.75 8.39 15.30
N HIS A 194 5.19 7.46 14.52
CA HIS A 194 4.22 7.73 13.47
C HIS A 194 3.00 6.79 13.53
N PRO A 195 2.04 6.99 14.46
CA PRO A 195 0.87 6.12 14.62
C PRO A 195 0.06 5.92 13.32
N SER A 196 -0.05 6.95 12.47
CA SER A 196 -0.73 6.89 11.16
C SER A 196 -0.02 6.02 10.10
N PHE A 197 1.17 5.49 10.41
CA PHE A 197 1.82 4.45 9.63
C PHE A 197 0.99 3.15 9.64
N ALA A 198 0.40 2.80 10.78
CA ALA A 198 -0.37 1.57 10.92
C ALA A 198 -1.60 1.57 9.99
N SER A 199 -2.37 2.66 9.88
CA SER A 199 -3.50 2.77 8.94
C SER A 199 -3.09 2.73 7.44
N ARG A 200 -1.79 2.79 7.13
CA ARG A 200 -1.25 2.57 5.77
C ARG A 200 -0.91 1.11 5.47
N ILE A 201 -0.72 0.25 6.49
CA ILE A 201 -0.26 -1.15 6.32
C ILE A 201 -1.19 -2.20 6.95
N CYS A 202 -2.01 -1.82 7.91
CA CYS A 202 -3.03 -2.67 8.51
C CYS A 202 -4.30 -2.67 7.67
N GLN A 203 -5.19 -3.64 7.91
CA GLN A 203 -6.49 -3.74 7.24
C GLN A 203 -7.30 -2.43 7.33
N PRO A 204 -8.10 -2.11 6.30
CA PRO A 204 -8.95 -0.94 6.30
C PRO A 204 -10.10 -1.09 7.32
N PRO A 205 -10.61 0.01 7.90
CA PRO A 205 -11.82 0.00 8.74
C PRO A 205 -13.09 -0.11 7.89
N VAL A 206 -12.99 0.08 6.57
CA VAL A 206 -14.08 0.07 5.60
C VAL A 206 -13.71 -0.74 4.36
N ALA A 207 -14.65 -1.55 3.88
CA ALA A 207 -14.63 -2.10 2.53
C ALA A 207 -15.54 -1.24 1.63
N VAL A 208 -14.99 -0.58 0.61
CA VAL A 208 -15.71 0.34 -0.28
C VAL A 208 -15.99 -0.31 -1.64
N THR A 209 -17.23 -0.71 -1.86
CA THR A 209 -17.71 -1.33 -3.12
C THR A 209 -18.40 -0.29 -4.00
N VAL A 210 -18.12 -0.29 -5.31
CA VAL A 210 -18.73 0.62 -6.29
C VAL A 210 -19.29 -0.17 -7.46
N SER A 211 -20.51 0.14 -7.90
CA SER A 211 -21.13 -0.43 -9.10
C SER A 211 -21.85 0.64 -9.94
N ILE A 212 -21.65 0.59 -11.25
CA ILE A 212 -21.99 1.69 -12.17
C ILE A 212 -22.61 1.10 -13.45
N GLY A 213 -23.94 0.98 -13.48
CA GLY A 213 -24.75 0.68 -14.68
C GLY A 213 -24.36 -0.51 -15.57
N ARG A 214 -23.50 -1.43 -15.10
CA ARG A 214 -22.77 -2.40 -15.91
C ARG A 214 -23.50 -3.75 -16.04
N ASN A 215 -23.41 -4.38 -17.21
CA ASN A 215 -23.71 -5.80 -17.37
C ASN A 215 -22.44 -6.63 -17.10
N GLU A 216 -22.60 -7.86 -16.60
CA GLU A 216 -21.46 -8.75 -16.35
C GLU A 216 -20.69 -9.05 -17.65
N GLY A 217 -19.36 -8.95 -17.60
CA GLY A 217 -18.46 -9.24 -18.74
C GLY A 217 -18.02 -8.03 -19.58
N GLU A 218 -18.71 -6.89 -19.50
CA GLU A 218 -18.25 -5.60 -20.06
C GLU A 218 -16.80 -5.28 -19.65
N LYS A 219 -15.93 -4.70 -20.50
CA LYS A 219 -14.60 -4.18 -20.10
C LYS A 219 -14.56 -2.68 -19.78
N PHE A 220 -15.53 -1.93 -20.29
CA PHE A 220 -15.75 -0.51 -20.07
C PHE A 220 -17.24 -0.25 -20.32
N LEU A 221 -17.83 0.73 -19.65
CA LEU A 221 -19.25 1.05 -19.84
C LEU A 221 -19.40 2.03 -21.02
N ALA A 222 -20.01 1.57 -22.12
CA ALA A 222 -20.35 2.44 -23.25
C ALA A 222 -21.69 3.18 -23.00
N VAL A 223 -21.67 4.51 -23.00
CA VAL A 223 -22.82 5.35 -22.64
C VAL A 223 -23.10 6.39 -23.72
N PRO A 224 -24.35 6.51 -24.23
CA PRO A 224 -24.72 7.60 -25.12
C PRO A 224 -24.69 8.93 -24.38
N MET A 225 -24.15 9.98 -25.01
CA MET A 225 -24.18 11.34 -24.45
C MET A 225 -25.61 11.75 -24.06
N GLY A 226 -25.78 12.31 -22.85
CA GLY A 226 -27.08 12.68 -22.27
C GLY A 226 -27.87 11.53 -21.64
N LYS A 227 -27.48 10.25 -21.82
CA LYS A 227 -28.13 9.12 -21.12
C LYS A 227 -27.71 9.12 -19.63
N PRO A 228 -28.66 8.96 -18.68
CA PRO A 228 -28.31 8.76 -17.28
C PRO A 228 -27.68 7.39 -17.02
N VAL A 229 -26.70 7.38 -16.12
CA VAL A 229 -26.09 6.17 -15.53
C VAL A 229 -26.40 6.17 -14.04
N ASP A 230 -27.00 5.10 -13.53
CA ASP A 230 -27.19 4.93 -12.09
C ASP A 230 -25.90 4.37 -11.47
N THR A 231 -25.42 5.04 -10.42
CA THR A 231 -24.20 4.67 -9.69
C THR A 231 -24.53 4.37 -8.24
N PHE A 232 -23.90 3.34 -7.70
CA PHE A 232 -24.08 2.88 -6.33
C PHE A 232 -22.71 2.73 -5.68
N VAL A 233 -22.57 3.21 -4.45
CA VAL A 233 -21.45 2.90 -3.55
C VAL A 233 -22.03 2.32 -2.27
N GLU A 234 -21.39 1.27 -1.75
CA GLU A 234 -21.75 0.57 -0.53
C GLU A 234 -20.50 0.38 0.32
N VAL A 235 -20.65 0.60 1.63
CA VAL A 235 -19.56 0.52 2.59
C VAL A 235 -19.90 -0.42 3.73
N THR A 236 -19.06 -1.43 3.91
CA THR A 236 -19.12 -2.34 5.05
C THR A 236 -18.03 -1.95 6.04
N MET A 237 -18.38 -1.74 7.31
CA MET A 237 -17.37 -1.59 8.37
C MET A 237 -16.70 -2.93 8.62
N ALA A 238 -15.40 -2.93 8.90
CA ALA A 238 -14.70 -4.13 9.32
C ALA A 238 -15.15 -4.55 10.74
N ASP A 239 -15.19 -5.86 10.97
CA ASP A 239 -15.59 -6.50 12.23
C ASP A 239 -14.65 -6.21 13.41
N TRP A 240 -13.38 -5.90 13.11
CA TRP A 240 -12.40 -5.50 14.14
C TRP A 240 -12.64 -4.11 14.73
N VAL A 241 -13.46 -3.24 14.12
CA VAL A 241 -13.69 -1.87 14.60
C VAL A 241 -14.60 -1.90 15.83
N PRO A 242 -14.15 -1.42 17.02
CA PRO A 242 -14.97 -1.48 18.23
C PRO A 242 -16.26 -0.66 18.12
N ALA A 243 -17.32 -1.11 18.80
CA ALA A 243 -18.62 -0.46 18.73
C ALA A 243 -18.58 0.99 19.26
N GLU A 244 -17.85 1.24 20.35
CA GLU A 244 -17.66 2.58 20.91
C GLU A 244 -16.91 3.51 19.94
N VAL A 245 -16.05 2.99 19.07
CA VAL A 245 -15.37 3.77 18.02
C VAL A 245 -16.35 4.11 16.90
N LEU A 246 -17.25 3.19 16.55
CA LEU A 246 -18.30 3.42 15.55
C LEU A 246 -19.31 4.49 16.03
N ASP A 247 -19.70 4.48 17.31
CA ASP A 247 -20.65 5.45 17.87
C ASP A 247 -20.15 6.91 17.80
N HIS A 248 -18.83 7.10 17.73
CA HIS A 248 -18.19 8.42 17.58
C HIS A 248 -17.74 8.74 16.13
N CYS A 249 -17.83 7.79 15.19
CA CYS A 249 -17.46 8.03 13.80
C CYS A 249 -18.64 8.53 12.94
N SER A 250 -18.37 9.48 12.04
CA SER A 250 -19.27 9.83 10.94
C SER A 250 -18.65 9.45 9.60
N ILE A 251 -19.48 9.03 8.64
CA ILE A 251 -19.02 8.57 7.32
C ILE A 251 -19.61 9.45 6.22
N THR A 252 -18.79 10.00 5.34
CA THR A 252 -19.25 10.66 4.11
C THR A 252 -18.83 9.87 2.88
N LEU A 253 -19.81 9.42 2.10
CA LEU A 253 -19.59 8.72 0.83
C LEU A 253 -19.59 9.74 -0.31
N GLU A 254 -18.50 9.83 -1.07
CA GLU A 254 -18.36 10.72 -2.21
C GLU A 254 -18.18 9.90 -3.50
N PHE A 255 -19.05 10.10 -4.49
CA PHE A 255 -18.75 9.72 -5.88
C PHE A 255 -17.84 10.77 -6.50
N CYS A 256 -16.84 10.31 -7.25
CA CYS A 256 -15.75 11.13 -7.76
C CYS A 256 -15.57 10.87 -9.26
N CYS A 257 -15.64 11.91 -10.10
CA CYS A 257 -15.55 11.79 -11.56
C CYS A 257 -14.44 12.65 -12.15
N ALA A 258 -13.64 12.06 -13.05
CA ALA A 258 -12.64 12.75 -13.85
C ALA A 258 -12.75 12.37 -15.34
N ALA A 259 -12.46 13.32 -16.23
CA ALA A 259 -12.33 13.10 -17.68
C ALA A 259 -10.87 12.78 -18.02
N LYS A 260 -10.64 11.77 -18.86
CA LYS A 260 -9.32 11.41 -19.37
C LYS A 260 -9.00 12.20 -20.63
N ASN A 261 -7.91 12.95 -20.62
CA ASN A 261 -7.46 13.76 -21.76
C ASN A 261 -7.01 12.85 -22.92
N SER A 262 -7.67 12.99 -24.08
CA SER A 262 -7.41 12.22 -25.30
C SER A 262 -6.30 12.81 -26.19
N SER A 263 -5.68 13.92 -25.79
CA SER A 263 -4.67 14.71 -26.53
C SER A 263 -3.26 14.08 -26.53
N GLY A 264 -3.17 12.79 -26.83
CA GLY A 264 -1.96 11.96 -26.69
C GLY A 264 -0.83 12.20 -27.70
N ARG A 265 -0.30 13.43 -27.83
CA ARG A 265 0.90 13.71 -28.65
C ARG A 265 1.98 14.64 -28.07
N ASN A 266 1.78 15.32 -26.94
CA ASN A 266 2.83 16.12 -26.27
C ASN A 266 2.56 16.28 -24.75
N ALA A 267 2.26 15.18 -24.06
CA ALA A 267 1.94 15.18 -22.62
C ALA A 267 3.20 15.21 -21.72
N SER A 268 4.10 16.18 -21.92
CA SER A 268 5.24 16.41 -21.01
C SER A 268 4.88 17.25 -19.77
N THR A 269 3.77 17.98 -19.80
CA THR A 269 3.30 18.86 -18.71
C THR A 269 1.77 18.84 -18.49
N GLY A 270 1.03 18.00 -19.20
CA GLY A 270 -0.44 17.94 -19.12
C GLY A 270 -0.91 16.80 -18.22
N HIS A 271 -1.80 17.08 -17.26
CA HIS A 271 -2.44 16.04 -16.45
C HIS A 271 -3.25 15.09 -17.35
N GLU A 272 -3.08 13.78 -17.17
CA GLU A 272 -3.82 12.75 -17.93
C GLU A 272 -5.33 12.78 -17.62
N TYR A 273 -5.69 13.19 -16.41
CA TYR A 273 -7.08 13.29 -15.94
C TYR A 273 -7.38 14.71 -15.48
N VAL A 274 -8.60 15.18 -15.77
CA VAL A 274 -9.15 16.46 -15.33
C VAL A 274 -10.36 16.19 -14.46
N TRP A 275 -10.41 16.78 -13.26
CA TRP A 275 -11.55 16.66 -12.36
C TRP A 275 -12.83 17.23 -12.99
N VAL A 276 -13.94 16.50 -12.90
CA VAL A 276 -15.24 16.88 -13.49
C VAL A 276 -16.26 17.20 -12.41
N GLY A 277 -16.25 16.48 -11.29
CA GLY A 277 -17.13 16.79 -10.16
C GLY A 277 -17.27 15.64 -9.15
N MET A 278 -18.01 15.93 -8.08
CA MET A 278 -18.38 14.99 -7.03
C MET A 278 -19.85 15.11 -6.64
N VAL A 279 -20.39 14.04 -6.05
CA VAL A 279 -21.69 14.00 -5.35
C VAL A 279 -21.46 13.30 -4.02
N ARG A 280 -21.92 13.89 -2.90
CA ARG A 280 -21.68 13.36 -1.56
C ARG A 280 -22.96 13.09 -0.76
N ARG A 281 -22.95 12.01 0.05
CA ARG A 281 -23.94 11.71 1.09
C ARG A 281 -23.21 11.39 2.39
N SER A 282 -23.48 12.17 3.43
CA SER A 282 -23.11 11.82 4.81
C SER A 282 -24.11 10.80 5.38
N ILE A 283 -23.60 9.83 6.12
CA ILE A 283 -24.31 8.66 6.65
C ILE A 283 -23.80 8.42 8.08
N SER A 284 -24.71 8.09 9.00
CA SER A 284 -24.34 7.68 10.35
C SER A 284 -23.86 6.23 10.36
N THR A 285 -22.90 5.91 11.22
CA THR A 285 -22.42 4.53 11.47
C THR A 285 -23.52 3.58 11.93
N VAL A 286 -24.60 4.07 12.56
CA VAL A 286 -25.76 3.25 12.93
C VAL A 286 -26.80 3.06 11.81
N ASP A 287 -26.65 3.72 10.64
CA ASP A 287 -27.52 3.48 9.48
C ASP A 287 -27.31 2.03 8.98
N PRO A 288 -28.36 1.18 8.87
CA PRO A 288 -28.22 -0.16 8.29
C PRO A 288 -27.91 -0.12 6.78
N GLU A 289 -28.34 0.92 6.07
CA GLU A 289 -28.07 1.11 4.64
C GLU A 289 -26.93 2.10 4.42
N LYS A 290 -25.71 1.63 4.72
CA LYS A 290 -24.41 2.31 4.46
C LYS A 290 -24.09 2.46 2.97
N LYS A 291 -25.00 3.06 2.22
CA LYS A 291 -25.04 3.08 0.75
C LYS A 291 -25.37 4.47 0.23
N HIS A 292 -24.82 4.85 -0.90
CA HIS A 292 -25.23 6.06 -1.62
C HIS A 292 -25.51 5.70 -3.08
N ARG A 293 -26.70 6.06 -3.57
CA ARG A 293 -27.07 6.03 -4.98
C ARG A 293 -27.04 7.43 -5.56
N ALA A 294 -26.43 7.59 -6.72
CA ALA A 294 -26.50 8.80 -7.53
C ALA A 294 -26.89 8.45 -8.98
N ARG A 295 -27.13 9.49 -9.79
CA ARG A 295 -27.41 9.38 -11.21
C ARG A 295 -26.56 10.40 -11.95
N ILE A 296 -25.59 9.91 -12.73
CA ILE A 296 -24.64 10.75 -13.47
C ILE A 296 -25.13 10.88 -14.92
N VAL A 297 -25.05 12.09 -15.47
CA VAL A 297 -25.40 12.39 -16.88
C VAL A 297 -24.20 13.07 -17.54
N PHE A 298 -23.68 12.46 -18.60
CA PHE A 298 -22.52 12.98 -19.32
C PHE A 298 -22.96 13.87 -20.48
N LEU A 299 -22.69 15.18 -20.36
CA LEU A 299 -23.08 16.20 -21.35
C LEU A 299 -21.99 16.51 -22.40
N ARG A 300 -20.94 15.68 -22.45
CA ARG A 300 -19.84 15.75 -23.42
C ARG A 300 -19.36 14.35 -23.74
N GLU A 301 -18.93 14.14 -24.99
CA GLU A 301 -18.20 12.95 -25.40
C GLU A 301 -16.80 12.89 -24.76
N GLY A 302 -16.26 11.69 -24.61
CA GLY A 302 -14.94 11.46 -24.03
C GLY A 302 -14.85 10.16 -23.23
N ASN A 303 -13.67 9.89 -22.68
CA ASN A 303 -13.48 8.81 -21.70
C ASN A 303 -13.49 9.42 -20.30
N PHE A 304 -14.27 8.84 -19.40
CA PHE A 304 -14.41 9.27 -18.02
C PHE A 304 -14.03 8.13 -17.08
N VAL A 305 -13.48 8.48 -15.93
CA VAL A 305 -13.23 7.57 -14.81
C VAL A 305 -14.15 8.00 -13.68
N VAL A 306 -14.90 7.03 -13.12
CA VAL A 306 -15.73 7.24 -11.94
C VAL A 306 -15.36 6.23 -10.86
N SER A 307 -15.14 6.71 -9.65
CA SER A 307 -14.92 5.89 -8.46
C SER A 307 -15.68 6.51 -7.29
N ALA A 308 -15.49 5.96 -6.08
CA ALA A 308 -15.98 6.57 -4.86
C ALA A 308 -14.97 6.40 -3.72
N CYS A 309 -15.12 7.23 -2.70
CA CYS A 309 -14.42 7.08 -1.43
C CYS A 309 -15.36 7.22 -0.24
N ALA A 310 -15.00 6.57 0.86
CA ALA A 310 -15.57 6.77 2.18
C ALA A 310 -14.60 7.63 2.99
N LYS A 311 -15.08 8.77 3.47
CA LYS A 311 -14.37 9.63 4.42
C LYS A 311 -14.87 9.32 5.82
N ILE A 312 -13.95 9.12 6.76
CA ILE A 312 -14.25 8.84 8.16
C ILE A 312 -13.64 9.94 9.02
N SER A 313 -14.43 10.49 9.93
CA SER A 313 -14.01 11.46 10.94
C SER A 313 -14.59 11.08 12.30
N ASN A 314 -13.80 11.27 13.36
CA ASN A 314 -14.16 10.89 14.72
C ASN A 314 -14.47 12.14 15.58
N SER A 315 -15.68 12.21 16.14
CA SER A 315 -16.19 13.37 16.88
C SER A 315 -15.56 13.59 18.25
N LEU A 316 -14.89 12.59 18.84
CA LEU A 316 -14.10 12.77 20.07
C LEU A 316 -12.90 13.73 19.88
N HIS A 317 -12.57 14.08 18.64
CA HIS A 317 -11.43 14.92 18.27
C HIS A 317 -11.80 16.14 17.41
N SER A 318 -13.07 16.58 17.37
CA SER A 318 -13.42 17.93 16.93
C SER A 318 -13.21 18.96 18.05
N VAL A 319 -12.85 20.19 17.71
CA VAL A 319 -12.57 21.26 18.69
C VAL A 319 -13.85 22.06 18.93
N GLY A 320 -14.83 21.39 19.56
CA GLY A 320 -16.15 21.95 19.84
C GLY A 320 -17.24 21.41 18.89
N GLU A 321 -18.46 21.92 19.09
CA GLU A 321 -19.69 21.44 18.44
C GLU A 321 -19.91 22.06 17.03
N ASP A 322 -19.28 23.20 16.73
CA ASP A 322 -19.45 23.97 15.48
C ASP A 322 -18.19 23.97 14.57
N GLU A 323 -17.08 23.32 14.96
CA GLU A 323 -15.85 23.27 14.14
C GLU A 323 -15.78 22.01 13.25
N GLU A 324 -15.26 22.18 12.03
CA GLU A 324 -14.96 21.07 11.10
C GLU A 324 -14.02 20.03 11.76
N PRO A 325 -14.17 18.73 11.45
CA PRO A 325 -13.38 17.68 12.09
C PRO A 325 -11.87 17.88 11.83
N LEU A 326 -11.07 17.86 12.90
CA LEU A 326 -9.63 18.16 12.84
C LEU A 326 -8.83 17.06 12.09
N PHE A 327 -9.46 15.90 11.88
CA PHE A 327 -8.93 14.77 11.11
C PHE A 327 -10.00 14.19 10.17
N GLU A 328 -9.62 13.92 8.91
CA GLU A 328 -10.43 13.19 7.92
C GLU A 328 -9.58 12.06 7.30
N GLU A 329 -10.01 10.81 7.50
CA GLU A 329 -9.36 9.62 6.93
C GLU A 329 -10.13 9.18 5.67
N THR A 330 -9.52 9.35 4.48
CA THR A 330 -10.18 9.05 3.19
C THR A 330 -9.80 7.68 2.66
N TRP A 331 -10.78 6.80 2.45
CA TRP A 331 -10.62 5.44 1.89
C TRP A 331 -11.29 5.32 0.52
N TRP A 332 -10.51 5.19 -0.55
CA TRP A 332 -10.99 4.99 -1.92
C TRP A 332 -11.32 3.51 -2.20
N ALA A 333 -12.33 3.28 -3.04
CA ALA A 333 -12.56 1.96 -3.62
C ALA A 333 -11.31 1.45 -4.37
N PRO A 334 -10.98 0.14 -4.32
CA PRO A 334 -9.81 -0.43 -5.02
C PRO A 334 -9.86 -0.23 -6.54
N HIS A 335 -11.05 -0.06 -7.09
CA HIS A 335 -11.30 -0.01 -8.53
C HIS A 335 -12.10 1.24 -8.91
N ALA A 336 -11.88 1.69 -10.14
CA ALA A 336 -12.57 2.81 -10.76
C ALA A 336 -13.07 2.39 -12.14
N GLU A 337 -14.29 2.79 -12.47
CA GLU A 337 -14.93 2.39 -13.72
C GLU A 337 -14.58 3.33 -14.87
N ASN A 338 -14.24 2.73 -16.00
CA ASN A 338 -13.98 3.44 -17.24
C ASN A 338 -15.26 3.52 -18.06
N ILE A 339 -15.75 4.74 -18.27
CA ILE A 339 -16.98 5.05 -18.99
C ILE A 339 -16.62 5.74 -20.29
N GLN A 340 -16.95 5.11 -21.42
CA GLN A 340 -16.77 5.70 -22.75
C GLN A 340 -18.08 6.38 -23.16
N VAL A 341 -18.06 7.71 -23.28
CA VAL A 341 -19.20 8.52 -23.68
C VAL A 341 -19.03 8.96 -25.13
N GLY A 342 -20.05 8.71 -25.95
CA GLY A 342 -20.05 9.10 -27.36
C GLY A 342 -21.46 9.29 -27.91
N LEU A 343 -21.55 9.71 -29.17
CA LEU A 343 -22.77 9.54 -29.96
C LEU A 343 -22.94 8.06 -30.31
N LEU A 344 -24.13 7.50 -30.06
CA LEU A 344 -24.52 6.25 -30.72
C LEU A 344 -24.65 6.53 -32.22
N GLN A 345 -24.05 5.66 -33.03
CA GLN A 345 -24.54 5.46 -34.39
C GLN A 345 -25.91 4.79 -34.27
N GLN A 346 -26.95 5.44 -34.80
CA GLN A 346 -28.32 4.93 -34.90
C GLN A 346 -28.50 4.09 -36.17
#